data_AF-A0A821PMY5-F1
#
_entry.id   AF-A0A821PMY5-F1
#
_cell.length_a   1.000
_cell.length_b   1.000
_cell.length_c   1.000
_cell.angle_alpha   90.00
_cell.angle_beta   90.00
_cell.angle_gamma   90.00
#
_symmetry.space_group_name_H-M   'P 1'
#
loop_
_entity.id
_entity.type
_entity.pdbx_description
1 polymer ?
#
loop_
_entity_poly.entity_id
_entity_poly.type
_entity_poly.pdbx_seq_one_letter_code
_entity_poly.pdbx_strand_id
1 'polypeptide(L)'
;MLYGWNIDHYLGTMHGFTLQESTIPLCRFFAFLNYFAGQSSAWLRVFVSFDRYLSLSRLHRTWFGKSKNVLIIIGCILGCCTLINGLLFFYGCSQKADGTISQASWAFQLYPLWDYVNLGVYNCAPFILMVTFNSGVIYHLTRLRHTSTVQNSRIQHRSISITLVITTFLFLIMTIPATVGYAFFSTASSAILHLLDGFLYSYHVLSFPLYMITFDEFRQDFFQMITCRTNNPRVGPQTQTGIAPNTLNTKN
;
A
#
# COMPACT_ATOMS: atom_id res chain seq x y z
N MET A 1 -13.63 7.90 -4.25
CA MET A 1 -14.48 6.85 -3.66
C MET A 1 -14.36 5.47 -4.36
N LEU A 2 -13.29 4.68 -4.17
CA LEU A 2 -13.02 3.40 -4.89
C LEU A 2 -14.18 2.37 -4.92
N TYR A 3 -14.77 2.03 -3.77
CA TYR A 3 -15.76 0.94 -3.67
C TYR A 3 -17.20 1.43 -3.80
N GLY A 4 -17.48 2.63 -3.28
CA GLY A 4 -18.79 3.26 -3.46
C GLY A 4 -19.01 3.68 -4.91
N TRP A 5 -18.04 4.32 -5.56
CA TRP A 5 -18.23 4.96 -6.86
C TRP A 5 -18.46 3.99 -8.01
N ASN A 6 -17.68 2.91 -8.12
CA ASN A 6 -17.89 1.92 -9.20
C ASN A 6 -19.25 1.25 -9.07
N ILE A 7 -19.66 0.94 -7.84
CA ILE A 7 -20.94 0.31 -7.59
C ILE A 7 -22.07 1.33 -7.79
N ASP A 8 -21.92 2.58 -7.34
CA ASP A 8 -22.89 3.65 -7.56
C ASP A 8 -23.05 4.04 -9.02
N HIS A 9 -21.99 4.00 -9.82
CA HIS A 9 -22.07 4.30 -11.24
C HIS A 9 -22.81 3.18 -11.98
N TYR A 10 -22.51 1.92 -11.65
CA TYR A 10 -23.23 0.77 -12.19
C TYR A 10 -24.71 0.78 -11.77
N LEU A 11 -24.98 0.95 -10.47
CA LEU A 11 -26.33 0.95 -9.92
C LEU A 11 -27.15 2.17 -10.36
N GLY A 12 -26.52 3.34 -10.44
CA GLY A 12 -27.17 4.55 -10.94
C GLY A 12 -27.58 4.39 -12.39
N THR A 13 -26.72 3.81 -13.22
CA THR A 13 -27.01 3.60 -14.65
C THR A 13 -28.04 2.48 -14.88
N MET A 14 -27.92 1.36 -14.17
CA MET A 14 -28.76 0.18 -14.42
C MET A 14 -30.06 0.17 -13.62
N HIS A 15 -30.05 0.74 -12.41
CA HIS A 15 -31.14 0.62 -11.44
C HIS A 15 -31.69 1.96 -10.95
N GLY A 16 -31.08 3.11 -11.33
CA GLY A 16 -31.58 4.44 -11.00
C GLY A 16 -31.41 4.85 -9.54
N PHE A 17 -30.56 4.17 -8.76
CA PHE A 17 -30.27 4.51 -7.37
C PHE A 17 -28.77 4.43 -7.07
N THR A 18 -28.32 5.19 -6.06
CA THR A 18 -26.95 5.11 -5.53
C THR A 18 -26.97 4.58 -4.10
N LEU A 19 -26.00 3.74 -3.73
CA LEU A 19 -25.84 3.21 -2.38
C LEU A 19 -25.54 4.32 -1.38
N GLN A 20 -24.81 5.35 -1.80
CA GLN A 20 -24.49 6.48 -0.94
C GLN A 20 -25.71 7.32 -0.57
N GLU A 21 -26.73 7.37 -1.42
CA GLU A 21 -27.98 8.09 -1.15
C GLU A 21 -29.06 7.20 -0.51
N SER A 22 -28.79 5.89 -0.37
CA SER A 22 -29.77 4.94 0.16
C SER A 22 -29.97 5.10 1.67
N THR A 23 -28.90 5.10 2.46
CA THR A 23 -28.98 5.27 3.93
C THR A 23 -27.77 6.00 4.50
N ILE A 24 -27.96 6.74 5.59
CA ILE A 24 -26.89 7.51 6.26
C ILE A 24 -25.74 6.60 6.74
N PRO A 25 -25.99 5.44 7.38
CA PRO A 25 -24.92 4.55 7.81
C PRO A 25 -24.08 4.05 6.64
N LEU A 26 -24.71 3.74 5.51
CA LEU A 26 -24.03 3.25 4.32
C LEU A 26 -23.16 4.35 3.68
N CYS A 27 -23.67 5.57 3.58
CA CYS A 27 -22.91 6.74 3.15
C CYS A 27 -21.65 6.95 4.00
N ARG A 28 -21.80 6.93 5.33
CA ARG A 28 -20.68 7.09 6.27
C ARG A 28 -19.66 5.96 6.18
N PHE A 29 -20.14 4.72 6.04
CA PHE A 29 -19.26 3.55 5.86
C PHE A 29 -18.43 3.66 4.59
N PHE A 30 -19.05 3.99 3.44
CA PHE A 30 -18.32 4.17 2.19
C PHE A 30 -17.39 5.37 2.23
N ALA A 31 -17.82 6.50 2.80
CA ALA A 31 -16.94 7.65 3.02
C ALA A 31 -15.69 7.24 3.81
N PHE A 32 -15.86 6.59 4.97
CA PHE A 32 -14.75 6.07 5.76
C PHE A 32 -13.86 5.12 4.96
N LEU A 33 -14.44 4.08 4.36
CA LEU A 33 -13.69 3.01 3.67
C LEU A 33 -12.84 3.56 2.53
N ASN A 34 -13.36 4.56 1.80
CA ASN A 34 -12.68 5.15 0.65
C ASN A 34 -11.37 5.84 1.01
N TYR A 35 -11.32 6.55 2.14
CA TYR A 35 -10.09 7.19 2.60
C TYR A 35 -9.22 6.22 3.41
N PHE A 36 -9.84 5.42 4.29
CA PHE A 36 -9.15 4.44 5.12
C PHE A 36 -8.36 3.42 4.28
N ALA A 37 -8.97 2.82 3.26
CA ALA A 37 -8.33 1.80 2.44
C ALA A 37 -7.13 2.36 1.64
N GLY A 38 -7.29 3.55 1.05
CA GLY A 38 -6.21 4.22 0.34
C GLY A 38 -5.04 4.57 1.26
N GLN A 39 -5.32 5.25 2.37
CA GLN A 39 -4.31 5.66 3.34
C GLN A 39 -3.58 4.46 3.95
N SER A 40 -4.31 3.45 4.43
CA SER A 40 -3.68 2.24 4.98
C SER A 40 -2.79 1.54 3.96
N SER A 41 -3.23 1.41 2.70
CA SER A 41 -2.41 0.84 1.62
C SER A 41 -1.11 1.62 1.38
N ALA A 42 -1.18 2.96 1.34
CA ALA A 42 0.00 3.81 1.14
C ALA A 42 1.00 3.69 2.31
N TRP A 43 0.52 3.73 3.55
CA TRP A 43 1.37 3.63 4.74
C TRP A 43 1.96 2.23 4.94
N LEU A 44 1.26 1.18 4.54
CA LEU A 44 1.82 -0.18 4.51
C LEU A 44 2.99 -0.28 3.52
N ARG A 45 2.93 0.41 2.38
CA ARG A 45 4.05 0.44 1.43
C ARG A 45 5.24 1.22 1.94
N VAL A 46 5.01 2.35 2.62
CA VAL A 46 6.07 3.08 3.33
C VAL A 46 6.77 2.15 4.32
N PHE A 47 5.99 1.38 5.09
CA PHE A 47 6.52 0.41 6.03
C PHE A 47 7.35 -0.69 5.36
N VAL A 48 6.88 -1.25 4.23
CA VAL A 48 7.65 -2.24 3.45
C VAL A 48 8.96 -1.65 2.94
N SER A 49 8.95 -0.43 2.39
CA SER A 49 10.18 0.26 1.95
C SER A 49 11.15 0.52 3.12
N PHE A 50 10.62 0.90 4.28
CA PHE A 50 11.40 1.11 5.49
C PHE A 50 12.04 -0.19 6.02
N ASP A 51 11.28 -1.29 6.09
CA ASP A 51 11.79 -2.59 6.51
C ASP A 51 12.94 -3.06 5.61
N ARG A 52 12.78 -2.91 4.28
CA ARG A 52 13.85 -3.25 3.33
C ARG A 52 15.08 -2.35 3.47
N TYR A 53 14.89 -1.06 3.72
CA TYR A 53 16.00 -0.15 4.02
C TYR A 53 16.76 -0.58 5.29
N LEU A 54 16.07 -0.91 6.37
CA LEU A 54 16.69 -1.38 7.62
C LEU A 54 17.43 -2.72 7.43
N SER A 55 16.83 -3.65 6.69
CA SER A 55 17.44 -4.95 6.38
C SER A 55 18.79 -4.80 5.68
N LEU A 56 18.89 -3.86 4.72
CA LEU A 56 20.11 -3.64 3.93
C LEU A 56 21.15 -2.74 4.60
N SER A 57 20.72 -1.77 5.41
CA SER A 57 21.63 -0.85 6.12
C SER A 57 22.45 -1.53 7.22
N ARG A 58 22.16 -2.79 7.56
CA ARG A 58 22.78 -3.56 8.66
C ARG A 58 22.65 -2.88 10.03
N LEU A 59 21.77 -1.88 10.15
CA LEU A 59 21.68 -1.04 11.34
C LEU A 59 21.03 -1.79 12.53
N HIS A 60 20.40 -2.94 12.31
CA HIS A 60 19.91 -3.76 13.41
C HIS A 60 19.69 -5.24 13.01
N ARG A 61 20.01 -6.17 13.92
CA ARG A 61 19.50 -7.55 13.90
C ARG A 61 18.01 -7.46 14.26
N THR A 62 17.18 -7.32 13.22
CA THR A 62 15.92 -6.60 13.28
C THR A 62 14.92 -7.19 14.26
N TRP A 63 14.42 -6.34 15.15
CA TRP A 63 13.18 -6.57 15.90
C TRP A 63 12.01 -6.90 14.94
N PHE A 64 12.07 -6.42 13.69
CA PHE A 64 11.16 -6.71 12.58
C PHE A 64 11.27 -8.11 11.99
N GLY A 65 12.31 -8.89 12.31
CA GLY A 65 12.42 -10.29 11.85
C GLY A 65 11.44 -11.25 12.53
N LYS A 66 10.72 -10.80 13.58
CA LYS A 66 9.70 -11.58 14.28
C LYS A 66 8.33 -11.24 13.72
N SER A 67 7.61 -12.24 13.19
CA SER A 67 6.25 -12.10 12.65
C SER A 67 5.28 -11.40 13.61
N LYS A 68 5.39 -11.65 14.92
CA LYS A 68 4.58 -10.98 15.95
C LYS A 68 4.76 -9.46 15.95
N ASN A 69 5.98 -8.97 15.80
CA ASN A 69 6.27 -7.54 15.83
C ASN A 69 5.74 -6.87 14.56
N VAL A 70 5.89 -7.52 13.41
CA VAL A 70 5.31 -7.05 12.13
C VAL A 70 3.79 -6.92 12.22
N LEU A 71 3.11 -7.91 12.81
CA LEU A 71 1.66 -7.84 13.02
C LEU A 71 1.25 -6.70 13.96
N ILE A 72 2.00 -6.47 15.04
CA ILE A 72 1.75 -5.34 15.94
C ILE A 72 1.87 -4.01 15.17
N ILE A 73 2.92 -3.85 14.36
CA ILE A 73 3.13 -2.62 13.58
C ILE A 73 2.03 -2.42 12.54
N ILE A 74 1.65 -3.47 11.82
CA ILE A 74 0.51 -3.42 10.88
C ILE A 74 -0.76 -3.01 11.64
N GLY A 75 -1.02 -3.62 12.79
CA GLY A 75 -2.13 -3.26 13.66
C GLY A 75 -2.09 -1.79 14.11
N CYS A 76 -0.90 -1.27 14.45
CA CYS A 76 -0.71 0.15 14.78
C CYS A 76 -0.97 1.06 13.57
N ILE A 77 -0.47 0.73 12.38
CA ILE A 77 -0.71 1.51 11.15
C ILE A 77 -2.21 1.56 10.85
N LEU A 78 -2.88 0.40 10.89
CA LEU A 78 -4.33 0.32 10.67
C LEU A 78 -5.10 1.08 11.75
N GLY A 79 -4.71 0.94 13.02
CA GLY A 79 -5.30 1.68 14.13
C GLY A 79 -5.17 3.20 13.95
N CYS A 80 -3.98 3.70 13.62
CA CYS A 80 -3.75 5.11 13.33
C CYS A 80 -4.58 5.59 12.13
N CYS A 81 -4.64 4.82 11.05
CA CYS A 81 -5.48 5.17 9.89
C CYS A 81 -6.98 5.19 10.26
N THR A 82 -7.45 4.25 11.08
CA THR A 82 -8.83 4.23 11.59
C THR A 82 -9.11 5.46 12.45
N LEU A 83 -8.19 5.86 13.32
CA LEU A 83 -8.36 7.04 14.17
C LEU A 83 -8.42 8.33 13.34
N ILE A 84 -7.52 8.49 12.35
CA ILE A 84 -7.53 9.64 11.45
C ILE A 84 -8.88 9.69 10.71
N ASN A 85 -9.30 8.60 10.07
CA ASN A 85 -10.51 8.57 9.25
C ASN A 85 -11.81 8.43 10.06
N GLY A 86 -11.73 8.22 11.38
CA GLY A 86 -12.90 7.99 12.23
C GLY A 86 -13.91 9.13 12.19
N LEU A 87 -13.45 10.38 11.96
CA LEU A 87 -14.32 11.53 11.76
C LEU A 87 -15.31 11.33 10.62
N LEU A 88 -14.89 10.71 9.51
CA LEU A 88 -15.78 10.41 8.37
C LEU A 88 -16.84 9.37 8.72
N PHE A 89 -16.48 8.39 9.55
CA PHE A 89 -17.39 7.34 9.97
C PHE A 89 -18.53 7.88 10.83
N PHE A 90 -18.27 8.88 11.66
CA PHE A 90 -19.29 9.49 12.52
C PHE A 90 -20.03 10.66 11.85
N TYR A 91 -19.32 11.48 11.07
CA TYR A 91 -19.81 12.79 10.62
C TYR A 91 -19.86 12.97 9.10
N GLY A 92 -19.45 11.98 8.31
CA GLY A 92 -19.25 12.12 6.85
C GLY A 92 -20.50 12.43 6.03
N CYS A 93 -21.69 12.09 6.54
CA CYS A 93 -22.95 12.33 5.84
C CYS A 93 -24.08 12.74 6.80
N SER A 94 -25.00 13.56 6.29
CA SER A 94 -26.20 14.03 6.99
C SER A 94 -27.42 14.04 6.06
N GLN A 95 -28.61 14.09 6.66
CA GLN A 95 -29.87 14.23 5.93
C GLN A 95 -30.24 15.71 5.84
N LYS A 96 -30.62 16.16 4.64
CA LYS A 96 -31.13 17.50 4.38
C LYS A 96 -32.62 17.59 4.75
N ALA A 97 -33.14 18.81 4.84
CA ALA A 97 -34.54 19.08 5.17
C ALA A 97 -35.54 18.54 4.11
N ASP A 98 -35.08 18.33 2.88
CA ASP A 98 -35.85 17.71 1.79
C ASP A 98 -35.89 16.17 1.88
N GLY A 99 -35.26 15.58 2.89
CA GLY A 99 -35.15 14.14 3.09
C GLY A 99 -33.98 13.48 2.33
N THR A 100 -33.28 14.21 1.45
CA THR A 100 -32.16 13.69 0.67
C THR A 100 -30.90 13.56 1.53
N ILE A 101 -30.05 12.58 1.19
CA ILE A 101 -28.76 12.37 1.87
C ILE A 101 -27.70 13.23 1.19
N SER A 102 -26.94 13.96 1.99
CA SER A 102 -25.83 14.77 1.53
C SER A 102 -24.51 14.29 2.12
N GLN A 103 -23.47 14.31 1.30
CA GLN A 103 -22.07 14.14 1.72
C GLN A 103 -21.51 15.35 2.50
N ALA A 104 -22.37 16.25 2.96
CA ALA A 104 -22.02 17.31 3.88
C ALA A 104 -22.28 16.84 5.32
N SER A 105 -21.38 17.18 6.23
CA SER A 105 -21.66 17.02 7.66
C SER A 105 -22.64 18.10 8.13
N TRP A 106 -23.47 17.76 9.12
CA TRP A 106 -24.34 18.72 9.79
C TRP A 106 -23.58 19.60 10.80
N ALA A 107 -22.41 19.14 11.27
CA ALA A 107 -21.70 19.77 12.37
C ALA A 107 -20.61 20.77 11.92
N PHE A 108 -19.93 20.48 10.80
CA PHE A 108 -18.83 21.31 10.30
C PHE A 108 -18.58 21.08 8.80
N GLN A 109 -17.91 22.02 8.15
CA GLN A 109 -17.54 21.89 6.75
C GLN A 109 -16.39 20.89 6.56
N LEU A 110 -16.73 19.62 6.35
CA LEU A 110 -15.78 18.53 6.16
C LEU A 110 -15.04 18.63 4.81
N TYR A 111 -15.76 18.95 3.74
CA TYR A 111 -15.20 19.19 2.40
C TYR A 111 -15.15 20.69 2.11
N PRO A 112 -14.05 21.24 1.58
CA PRO A 112 -12.90 20.55 0.95
C PRO A 112 -11.73 20.26 1.90
N LEU A 113 -11.82 20.59 3.18
CA LEU A 113 -10.70 20.45 4.13
C LEU A 113 -10.11 19.03 4.12
N TRP A 114 -10.99 18.02 4.05
CA TRP A 114 -10.58 16.62 4.04
C TRP A 114 -9.77 16.24 2.79
N ASP A 115 -10.00 16.88 1.64
CA ASP A 115 -9.25 16.58 0.42
C ASP A 115 -7.80 17.05 0.51
N TYR A 116 -7.53 18.16 1.22
CA TYR A 116 -6.17 18.58 1.53
C TYR A 116 -5.47 17.63 2.50
N VAL A 117 -6.18 17.17 3.54
CA VAL A 117 -5.65 16.16 4.47
C VAL A 117 -5.32 14.88 3.71
N ASN A 118 -6.22 14.44 2.83
CA ASN A 118 -5.98 13.28 1.99
C ASN A 118 -4.76 13.49 1.08
N LEU A 119 -4.65 14.62 0.38
CA LEU A 119 -3.48 14.92 -0.45
C LEU A 119 -2.17 14.78 0.34
N GLY A 120 -2.12 15.35 1.55
CA GLY A 120 -0.95 15.27 2.43
C GLY A 120 -0.65 13.86 2.93
N VAL A 121 -1.64 13.23 3.58
CA VAL A 121 -1.48 11.96 4.33
C VAL A 121 -1.47 10.74 3.42
N TYR A 122 -2.22 10.75 2.33
CA TYR A 122 -2.29 9.62 1.39
C TYR A 122 -1.21 9.71 0.32
N ASN A 123 -0.90 10.89 -0.23
CA ASN A 123 0.04 11.02 -1.35
C ASN A 123 1.39 11.59 -0.92
N CYS A 124 1.45 12.85 -0.51
CA CYS A 124 2.70 13.58 -0.37
C CYS A 124 3.64 12.96 0.66
N ALA A 125 3.17 12.72 1.89
CA ALA A 125 3.99 12.16 2.95
C ALA A 125 4.44 10.72 2.64
N PRO A 126 3.54 9.79 2.25
CA PRO A 126 3.97 8.45 1.84
C PRO A 126 4.96 8.45 0.68
N PHE A 127 4.76 9.31 -0.33
CA PHE A 127 5.66 9.41 -1.47
C PHE A 127 7.08 9.85 -1.06
N ILE A 128 7.19 10.93 -0.29
CA ILE A 128 8.49 11.44 0.17
C ILE A 128 9.24 10.38 0.97
N LEU A 129 8.53 9.68 1.86
CA LEU A 129 9.12 8.60 2.66
C LEU A 129 9.53 7.40 1.79
N MET A 130 8.67 6.95 0.86
CA MET A 130 8.99 5.85 -0.06
C MET A 130 10.21 6.19 -0.92
N VAL A 131 10.29 7.39 -1.50
CA VAL A 131 11.46 7.84 -2.26
C VAL A 131 12.72 7.82 -1.40
N THR A 132 12.65 8.39 -0.18
CA THR A 132 13.79 8.43 0.73
C THR A 132 14.32 7.03 1.07
N PHE A 133 13.43 6.11 1.45
CA PHE A 133 13.82 4.74 1.79
C PHE A 133 14.30 3.95 0.57
N ASN A 134 13.63 4.08 -0.57
CA ASN A 134 14.02 3.40 -1.80
C ASN A 134 15.37 3.92 -2.33
N SER A 135 15.64 5.22 -2.23
CA SER A 135 16.96 5.80 -2.54
C SER A 135 18.04 5.25 -1.61
N GLY A 136 17.76 5.12 -0.32
CA GLY A 136 18.65 4.49 0.65
C GLY A 136 18.93 3.02 0.33
N VAL A 137 17.91 2.26 -0.07
CA VAL A 137 18.02 0.87 -0.53
C VAL A 137 18.96 0.78 -1.75
N ILE A 138 18.73 1.60 -2.77
CA ILE A 138 19.58 1.63 -3.98
C ILE A 138 21.03 1.99 -3.63
N TYR A 139 21.23 2.99 -2.77
CA TYR A 139 22.56 3.41 -2.32
C TYR A 139 23.30 2.25 -1.64
N HIS A 140 22.66 1.58 -0.68
CA HIS A 140 23.27 0.44 0.02
C HIS A 140 23.54 -0.74 -0.91
N LEU A 141 22.62 -1.07 -1.82
CA LEU A 141 22.82 -2.13 -2.82
C LEU A 141 24.02 -1.83 -3.73
N THR A 142 24.17 -0.57 -4.16
CA THR A 142 25.27 -0.13 -5.01
C THR A 142 26.60 -0.21 -4.26
N ARG A 143 26.64 0.24 -3.00
CA ARG A 143 27.84 0.14 -2.15
C ARG A 143 28.23 -1.31 -1.84
N LEU A 144 27.25 -2.17 -1.55
CA LEU A 144 27.47 -3.61 -1.33
C LEU A 144 27.99 -4.32 -2.59
N ARG A 145 27.52 -3.89 -3.78
CA ARG A 145 28.01 -4.41 -5.07
C ARG A 145 29.50 -4.17 -5.24
N HIS A 146 29.98 -2.99 -4.90
CA HIS A 146 31.40 -2.62 -5.00
C HIS A 146 32.30 -3.37 -4.02
N THR A 147 31.77 -3.82 -2.87
CA THR A 147 32.59 -4.31 -1.75
C THR A 147 32.66 -5.82 -1.61
N SER A 148 31.90 -6.59 -2.37
CA SER A 148 31.85 -8.05 -2.13
C SER A 148 31.61 -8.83 -3.42
N THR A 149 32.22 -10.02 -3.53
CA THR A 149 32.29 -10.87 -4.73
C THR A 149 31.16 -11.90 -4.81
N VAL A 150 30.26 -11.93 -3.82
CA VAL A 150 29.24 -12.98 -3.67
C VAL A 150 27.97 -12.61 -4.45
N GLN A 151 27.70 -13.33 -5.55
CA GLN A 151 26.73 -12.95 -6.58
C GLN A 151 25.29 -13.46 -6.33
N ASN A 152 25.11 -14.59 -5.63
CA ASN A 152 23.83 -15.33 -5.62
C ASN A 152 22.73 -14.74 -4.71
N SER A 153 23.03 -14.33 -3.46
CA SER A 153 22.02 -13.72 -2.59
C SER A 153 21.54 -12.34 -3.06
N ARG A 154 22.27 -11.72 -3.99
CA ARG A 154 22.04 -10.34 -4.45
C ARG A 154 20.96 -10.21 -5.52
N ILE A 155 20.73 -11.26 -6.30
CA ILE A 155 19.77 -11.23 -7.42
C ILE A 155 18.35 -11.06 -6.87
N GLN A 156 18.04 -11.75 -5.77
CA GLN A 156 16.74 -11.68 -5.09
C GLN A 156 16.47 -10.29 -4.48
N HIS A 157 17.41 -9.73 -3.70
CA HIS A 157 17.26 -8.39 -3.11
C HIS A 157 17.13 -7.27 -4.17
N ARG A 158 17.77 -7.43 -5.34
CA ARG A 158 17.69 -6.46 -6.44
C ARG A 158 16.30 -6.45 -7.08
N SER A 159 15.71 -7.62 -7.34
CA SER A 159 14.37 -7.72 -7.94
C SER A 159 13.33 -6.98 -7.08
N ILE A 160 13.34 -7.24 -5.77
CA ILE A 160 12.44 -6.62 -4.79
C ILE A 160 12.58 -5.09 -4.78
N SER A 161 13.82 -4.60 -4.80
CA SER A 161 14.09 -3.16 -4.77
C SER A 161 13.65 -2.45 -6.06
N ILE A 162 13.81 -3.10 -7.22
CA ILE A 162 13.30 -2.59 -8.50
C ILE A 162 11.77 -2.52 -8.47
N THR A 163 11.10 -3.57 -7.99
CA THR A 163 9.65 -3.60 -7.82
C THR A 163 9.15 -2.46 -6.92
N LEU A 164 9.81 -2.20 -5.78
CA LEU A 164 9.44 -1.11 -4.88
C LEU A 164 9.59 0.27 -5.53
N VAL A 165 10.64 0.47 -6.32
CA VAL A 165 10.85 1.73 -7.06
C VAL A 165 9.77 1.91 -8.12
N ILE A 166 9.51 0.89 -8.94
CA ILE A 166 8.48 0.92 -9.99
C ILE A 166 7.10 1.22 -9.37
N THR A 167 6.74 0.50 -8.30
CA THR A 167 5.45 0.70 -7.62
C THR A 167 5.32 2.07 -6.98
N THR A 168 6.41 2.69 -6.52
CA THR A 168 6.44 4.05 -5.97
C THR A 168 6.21 5.11 -7.05
N PHE A 169 6.85 4.98 -8.21
CA PHE A 169 6.60 5.90 -9.32
C PHE A 169 5.20 5.73 -9.90
N LEU A 170 4.74 4.48 -10.06
CA LEU A 170 3.37 4.21 -10.51
C LEU A 170 2.33 4.74 -9.52
N PHE A 171 2.59 4.65 -8.22
CA PHE A 171 1.76 5.27 -7.20
C PHE A 171 1.62 6.77 -7.49
N LEU A 172 2.74 7.50 -7.55
CA LEU A 172 2.73 8.94 -7.79
C LEU A 172 1.98 9.32 -9.07
N ILE A 173 2.33 8.70 -10.19
CA ILE A 173 1.81 9.08 -11.51
C ILE A 173 0.30 8.84 -11.59
N MET A 174 -0.20 7.82 -10.92
CA MET A 174 -1.61 7.45 -11.01
C MET A 174 -2.48 8.07 -9.90
N THR A 175 -1.93 8.38 -8.73
CA THR A 175 -2.74 8.86 -7.58
C THR A 175 -2.68 10.37 -7.35
N ILE A 176 -1.54 11.03 -7.65
CA ILE A 176 -1.39 12.48 -7.45
C ILE A 176 -2.33 13.29 -8.35
N PRO A 177 -2.47 13.00 -9.67
CA PRO A 177 -3.32 13.81 -10.54
C PRO A 177 -4.77 13.89 -10.05
N ALA A 178 -5.34 12.77 -9.61
CA ALA A 178 -6.69 12.74 -9.04
C ALA A 178 -6.79 13.58 -7.77
N THR A 179 -5.90 13.37 -6.81
CA THR A 179 -5.97 14.10 -5.53
C THR A 179 -5.72 15.59 -5.66
N VAL A 180 -4.84 16.02 -6.57
CA VAL A 180 -4.66 17.44 -6.93
C VAL A 180 -5.91 17.99 -7.62
N GLY A 181 -6.49 17.22 -8.54
CA GLY A 181 -7.74 17.57 -9.22
C GLY A 181 -8.87 17.84 -8.24
N TYR A 182 -9.11 16.95 -7.28
CA TYR A 182 -10.14 17.13 -6.26
C TYR A 182 -9.82 18.25 -5.25
N ALA A 183 -8.57 18.40 -4.83
CA ALA A 183 -8.20 19.40 -3.83
C ALA A 183 -8.22 20.84 -4.37
N PHE A 184 -7.76 21.06 -5.60
CA PHE A 184 -7.57 22.42 -6.16
C PHE A 184 -8.50 22.76 -7.31
N PHE A 185 -9.03 21.75 -8.01
CA PHE A 185 -9.83 21.92 -9.23
C PHE A 185 -11.20 21.24 -9.09
N SER A 186 -11.82 21.33 -7.92
CA SER A 186 -13.13 20.72 -7.64
C SER A 186 -14.27 21.25 -8.53
N THR A 187 -14.09 22.42 -9.16
CA THR A 187 -15.02 23.01 -10.13
C THR A 187 -14.71 22.64 -11.58
N ALA A 188 -13.70 21.81 -11.83
CA ALA A 188 -13.39 21.33 -13.18
C ALA A 188 -14.51 20.45 -13.75
N SER A 189 -14.45 20.20 -15.06
CA SER A 189 -15.39 19.29 -15.72
C SER A 189 -15.41 17.93 -15.02
N SER A 190 -16.62 17.44 -14.70
CA SER A 190 -16.82 16.13 -14.08
C SER A 190 -16.13 15.02 -14.88
N ALA A 191 -16.13 15.10 -16.21
CA ALA A 191 -15.43 14.14 -17.08
C ALA A 191 -13.92 14.06 -16.81
N ILE A 192 -13.26 15.19 -16.56
CA ILE A 192 -11.82 15.23 -16.25
C ILE A 192 -11.57 14.61 -14.88
N LEU A 193 -12.34 15.00 -13.86
CA LEU A 193 -12.19 14.44 -12.51
C LEU A 193 -12.43 12.92 -12.50
N HIS A 194 -13.43 12.44 -13.25
CA HIS A 194 -13.70 11.01 -13.41
C HIS A 194 -12.58 10.25 -14.14
N LEU A 195 -11.97 10.86 -15.16
CA LEU A 195 -10.81 10.27 -15.84
C LEU A 195 -9.63 10.11 -14.88
N LEU A 196 -9.37 11.14 -14.07
CA LEU A 196 -8.30 11.12 -13.07
C LEU A 196 -8.55 10.06 -11.98
N ASP A 197 -9.80 9.96 -11.51
CA ASP A 197 -10.23 8.89 -10.62
C ASP A 197 -10.01 7.50 -11.24
N GLY A 198 -10.29 7.36 -12.54
CA GLY A 198 -10.00 6.15 -13.31
C GLY A 198 -8.54 5.72 -13.25
N PHE A 199 -7.58 6.65 -13.35
CA PHE A 199 -6.16 6.34 -13.19
C PHE A 199 -5.82 5.88 -11.77
N LEU A 200 -6.30 6.61 -10.76
CA LEU A 200 -6.09 6.27 -9.36
C LEU A 200 -6.62 4.88 -9.03
N TYR A 201 -7.82 4.54 -9.49
CA TYR A 201 -8.43 3.24 -9.25
C TYR A 201 -7.77 2.11 -10.05
N SER A 202 -7.41 2.37 -11.31
CA SER A 202 -6.66 1.40 -12.13
C SER A 202 -5.38 0.99 -11.43
N TYR A 203 -4.68 1.94 -10.81
CA TYR A 203 -3.49 1.63 -10.03
C TYR A 203 -3.76 0.68 -8.86
N HIS A 204 -4.82 0.90 -8.08
CA HIS A 204 -5.16 0.00 -6.98
C HIS A 204 -5.48 -1.41 -7.47
N VAL A 205 -6.25 -1.54 -8.56
CA VAL A 205 -6.59 -2.83 -9.16
C VAL A 205 -5.33 -3.53 -9.68
N LEU A 206 -4.46 -2.80 -10.39
CA LEU A 206 -3.25 -3.34 -11.00
C LEU A 206 -2.14 -3.63 -9.98
N SER A 207 -2.21 -3.05 -8.78
CA SER A 207 -1.18 -3.26 -7.76
C SER A 207 -1.03 -4.72 -7.35
N PHE A 208 -2.14 -5.47 -7.21
CA PHE A 208 -2.09 -6.88 -6.83
C PHE A 208 -1.47 -7.77 -7.93
N PRO A 209 -1.93 -7.73 -9.20
CA PRO A 209 -1.26 -8.42 -10.30
C PRO A 209 0.21 -8.05 -10.44
N LEU A 210 0.55 -6.77 -10.23
CA LEU A 210 1.93 -6.30 -10.30
C LEU A 210 2.79 -6.98 -9.23
N TYR A 211 2.34 -7.07 -7.98
CA TYR A 211 3.05 -7.83 -6.93
C TYR A 211 3.16 -9.32 -7.28
N MET A 212 2.10 -9.94 -7.82
CA MET A 212 2.14 -11.35 -8.24
C MET A 212 3.16 -11.62 -9.36
N ILE A 213 3.33 -10.69 -10.29
CA ILE A 213 4.24 -10.85 -11.44
C ILE A 213 5.69 -10.53 -11.05
N THR A 214 5.88 -9.48 -10.25
CA THR A 214 7.21 -8.90 -10.01
C THR A 214 7.88 -9.39 -8.73
N PHE A 215 7.14 -10.02 -7.81
CA PHE A 215 7.68 -10.42 -6.51
C PHE A 215 7.51 -11.93 -6.26
N ASP A 216 8.58 -12.67 -6.53
CA ASP A 216 8.60 -14.14 -6.44
C ASP A 216 8.28 -14.67 -5.05
N GLU A 217 8.79 -14.03 -3.98
CA GLU A 217 8.51 -14.43 -2.60
C GLU A 217 7.01 -14.31 -2.30
N PHE A 218 6.40 -13.18 -2.64
CA PHE A 218 4.95 -12.99 -2.45
C PHE A 218 4.13 -14.00 -3.23
N ARG A 219 4.52 -14.29 -4.48
CA ARG A 219 3.86 -15.31 -5.28
C ARG A 219 3.94 -16.70 -4.63
N GLN A 220 5.11 -17.08 -4.13
CA GLN A 220 5.30 -18.35 -3.42
C GLN A 220 4.47 -18.43 -2.15
N ASP A 221 4.51 -17.39 -1.31
CA ASP A 221 3.75 -17.31 -0.05
C ASP A 221 2.23 -17.33 -0.32
N PHE A 222 1.76 -16.62 -1.34
CA PHE A 222 0.36 -16.58 -1.75
C PHE A 222 -0.13 -17.95 -2.20
N PHE A 223 0.62 -18.63 -3.08
CA PHE A 223 0.27 -19.99 -3.49
C PHE A 223 0.35 -20.98 -2.33
N GLN A 224 1.31 -20.82 -1.42
CA GLN A 224 1.41 -21.65 -0.23
C GLN A 224 0.18 -21.50 0.68
N MET A 225 -0.29 -20.27 0.85
CA MET A 225 -1.49 -19.95 1.63
C MET A 225 -2.77 -20.55 1.00
N ILE A 226 -2.90 -20.47 -0.33
CA ILE A 226 -4.06 -21.03 -1.04
C ILE A 226 -4.02 -22.56 -1.08
N THR A 227 -2.86 -23.15 -1.33
CA THR A 227 -2.72 -24.61 -1.47
C THR A 227 -2.58 -25.32 -0.12
N CYS A 228 -2.59 -24.59 1.01
CA CYS A 228 -2.39 -25.11 2.36
C CYS A 228 -1.17 -26.04 2.49
N ARG A 229 -0.17 -25.88 1.62
CA ARG A 229 1.06 -26.70 1.66
C ARG A 229 1.97 -26.14 2.75
N THR A 230 1.80 -26.63 3.96
CA THR A 230 2.71 -26.34 5.07
C THR A 230 4.04 -27.06 4.89
N ASN A 231 4.83 -26.67 3.88
CA ASN A 231 6.24 -27.00 3.90
C ASN A 231 6.89 -26.09 4.94
N ASN A 232 7.59 -26.72 5.88
CA ASN A 232 8.25 -26.09 7.01
C ASN A 232 9.75 -25.90 6.70
N PRO A 233 10.21 -25.02 5.79
CA PRO A 233 11.58 -24.56 5.86
C PRO A 233 11.58 -23.29 6.72
N ARG A 234 12.11 -23.42 7.94
CA ARG A 234 12.53 -22.25 8.72
C ARG A 234 13.33 -21.32 7.82
N VAL A 235 12.82 -20.12 7.58
CA VAL A 235 13.56 -19.02 6.97
C VAL A 235 14.59 -18.53 8.00
N GLY A 236 15.70 -19.25 8.07
CA GLY A 236 16.95 -18.78 8.63
C GLY A 236 17.99 -18.74 7.50
N PRO A 237 19.06 -17.94 7.62
CA PRO A 237 20.15 -17.97 6.65
C PRO A 237 20.63 -19.42 6.54
N GLN A 238 20.60 -19.96 5.32
CA GLN A 238 21.19 -21.27 5.02
C GLN A 238 22.68 -21.18 5.28
N THR A 239 23.12 -21.55 6.48
CA THR A 239 24.50 -21.91 6.73
C THR A 239 24.73 -23.22 5.99
N GLN A 240 25.25 -23.13 4.76
CA GLN A 240 25.83 -24.27 4.07
C GLN A 240 27.02 -24.77 4.91
N THR A 241 26.78 -25.72 5.81
CA THR A 241 27.84 -26.55 6.36
C THR A 241 28.29 -27.49 5.25
N GLY A 242 29.30 -27.05 4.49
CA GLY A 242 30.06 -27.93 3.62
C GLY A 242 30.74 -28.99 4.47
N ILE A 243 30.20 -30.20 4.46
CA ILE A 243 30.91 -31.40 4.91
C ILE A 243 31.69 -31.89 3.70
N ALA A 244 32.97 -31.58 3.64
CA ALA A 244 33.92 -32.26 2.77
C ALA A 244 34.32 -33.58 3.44
N PRO A 245 34.15 -34.76 2.79
CA PRO A 245 34.80 -35.97 3.25
C PRO A 245 36.25 -35.98 2.78
N ASN A 246 37.15 -36.05 3.74
CA ASN A 246 38.59 -36.20 3.57
C ASN A 246 38.95 -37.39 2.67
N THR A 247 39.63 -37.12 1.55
CA THR A 247 40.49 -38.10 0.89
C THR A 247 41.76 -38.26 1.73
N LEU A 248 41.80 -39.30 2.56
CA LEU A 248 43.00 -39.72 3.28
C LEU A 248 43.74 -40.75 2.42
N ASN A 249 44.78 -40.25 1.75
CA ASN A 249 45.79 -41.04 1.07
C ASN A 249 46.91 -41.31 2.09
N THR A 250 47.09 -42.55 2.52
CA THR A 250 48.37 -42.99 3.09
C THR A 250 48.71 -44.38 2.62
N LYS A 251 49.85 -44.42 1.93
CA LYS A 251 50.64 -45.57 1.52
C LYS A 251 50.98 -46.46 2.72
N ASN A 252 50.95 -47.78 2.51
CA ASN A 252 52.12 -48.67 2.62
C ASN A 252 51.79 -50.02 1.97
#